data_AF-A0A246HQ14-F1
#
_entry.id   AF-A0A246HQ14-F1
#
_cell.length_a   1.000
_cell.length_b   1.000
_cell.length_c   1.000
_cell.angle_alpha   90.00
_cell.angle_beta   90.00
_cell.angle_gamma   90.00
#
_symmetry.space_group_name_H-M   'P 1'
#
loop_
_entity.id
_entity.type
_entity.pdbx_description
1 polymer ?
#
loop_
_entity_poly.entity_id
_entity_poly.type
_entity_poly.pdbx_seq_one_letter_code
_entity_poly.pdbx_strand_id
1 'polypeptide(L)' 'MYRVYLEVGEWEGIAREAITTFLVERARDHPAFDFDASLLHARPHGYEVDLPMQLIPEVVRALAEQNMAVYQVVRLGGV' A
#
# COMPACT_ATOMS: atom_id res chain seq x y z
N MET A 1 -9.56 10.31 3.56
CA MET A 1 -8.69 9.16 3.21
C MET A 1 -8.96 8.03 4.20
N TYR A 2 -8.50 6.80 3.94
CA TYR A 2 -8.61 5.68 4.87
C TYR A 2 -7.22 5.31 5.35
N ARG A 3 -7.02 5.25 6.68
CA ARG A 3 -5.79 4.69 7.23
C ARG A 3 -5.87 3.18 7.17
N VAL A 4 -4.97 2.56 6.41
CA VAL A 4 -5.01 1.13 6.13
C VAL A 4 -3.69 0.50 6.55
N TYR A 5 -3.80 -0.62 7.26
CA TYR A 5 -2.69 -1.52 7.51
C TYR A 5 -2.81 -2.74 6.59
N LEU A 6 -1.76 -3.02 5.82
CA LEU A 6 -1.61 -4.22 5.02
C LEU A 6 -0.61 -5.13 5.73
N GLU A 7 -1.08 -6.28 6.21
CA GLU A 7 -0.19 -7.36 6.65
C GLU A 7 0.17 -8.21 5.44
N VAL A 8 1.46 -8.35 5.19
CA VAL A 8 1.99 -8.99 3.99
C VAL A 8 3.14 -9.91 4.34
N GLY A 9 3.38 -10.93 3.52
CA GLY A 9 4.52 -11.83 3.62
C GLY A 9 5.84 -11.18 3.22
N GLU A 10 6.19 -10.07 3.85
CA GLU A 10 7.37 -9.28 3.54
C GLU A 10 8.64 -10.15 3.47
N TRP A 11 9.42 -9.94 2.40
CA TRP A 11 10.69 -10.59 2.13
C TRP A 11 11.63 -9.58 1.47
N GLU A 12 12.74 -9.26 2.15
CA GLU A 12 13.85 -8.43 1.63
C GLU A 12 13.45 -7.05 1.05
N GLY A 13 12.30 -6.49 1.45
CA GLY A 13 11.82 -5.18 1.00
C GLY A 13 10.95 -5.21 -0.26
N ILE A 14 10.65 -6.39 -0.81
CA ILE A 14 9.89 -6.55 -2.05
C ILE A 14 8.48 -5.95 -1.92
N ALA A 15 7.80 -6.14 -0.78
CA ALA A 15 6.45 -5.61 -0.65
C ALA A 15 6.47 -4.08 -0.53
N ARG A 16 7.48 -3.52 0.16
CA ARG A 16 7.71 -2.07 0.19
C ARG A 16 7.90 -1.50 -1.21
N GLU A 17 8.75 -2.12 -2.01
CA GLU A 17 9.03 -1.68 -3.38
C GLU A 17 7.78 -1.76 -4.25
N ALA A 18 7.05 -2.88 -4.21
CA ALA A 18 5.82 -3.07 -4.97
C ALA A 18 4.76 -2.01 -4.63
N ILE A 19 4.52 -1.75 -3.35
CA ILE A 19 3.56 -0.73 -2.89
C ILE A 19 4.01 0.66 -3.34
N THR A 20 5.30 0.98 -3.13
CA THR A 20 5.84 2.32 -3.44
C THR A 20 5.78 2.60 -4.93
N THR A 21 6.25 1.66 -5.76
CA THR A 21 6.23 1.79 -7.22
C THR A 21 4.82 1.99 -7.74
N PHE A 22 3.87 1.14 -7.32
CA PHE A 22 2.47 1.26 -7.72
C PHE A 22 1.87 2.62 -7.34
N LEU A 23 2.05 3.08 -6.10
CA LEU A 23 1.45 4.32 -5.63
C LEU A 23 2.10 5.57 -6.26
N VAL A 24 3.42 5.55 -6.52
CA VAL A 24 4.11 6.63 -7.23
C VAL A 24 3.61 6.73 -8.68
N GLU A 25 3.45 5.60 -9.37
CA GLU A 25 2.88 5.58 -10.72
C GLU A 25 1.43 6.09 -10.71
N ARG A 26 0.63 5.63 -9.74
CA ARG A 26 -0.77 6.06 -9.62
C ARG A 26 -0.91 7.56 -9.34
N ALA A 27 -0.03 8.14 -8.53
CA ALA A 27 -0.01 9.57 -8.24
C ALA A 27 0.32 10.42 -9.47
N ARG A 28 1.17 9.91 -10.38
CA ARG A 28 1.46 10.60 -11.66
C ARG A 28 0.24 10.66 -12.58
N ASP A 29 -0.51 9.56 -12.65
CA ASP A 29 -1.67 9.44 -13.55
C ASP A 29 -2.94 10.08 -12.99
N HIS A 30 -2.98 10.39 -11.69
CA HIS A 30 -4.19 10.83 -11.02
C HIS A 30 -3.95 12.05 -10.11
N PRO A 31 -4.06 13.30 -10.63
CA PRO A 31 -3.68 14.52 -9.89
C PRO A 31 -4.47 14.80 -8.61
N ALA A 32 -5.56 14.08 -8.35
CA ALA A 32 -6.31 14.14 -7.09
C ALA A 32 -5.74 13.22 -5.99
N PHE A 33 -4.73 12.40 -6.30
CA PHE A 33 -4.03 11.51 -5.39
C PHE A 33 -2.54 11.86 -5.44
N ASP A 34 -1.99 12.25 -4.30
CA ASP A 34 -0.56 12.49 -4.14
C ASP A 34 0.03 11.46 -3.18
N PHE A 35 1.25 11.02 -3.45
CA PHE A 35 1.93 10.00 -2.66
C PHE A 35 3.44 10.22 -2.65
N ASP A 36 4.00 10.20 -1.45
CA ASP A 36 5.43 10.16 -1.20
C ASP A 36 5.80 8.89 -0.41
N ALA A 37 6.94 8.28 -0.73
CA ALA A 37 7.37 7.01 -0.13
C ALA A 37 7.60 7.09 1.39
N SER A 38 7.78 8.29 1.97
CA SER A 38 7.86 8.49 3.42
C SER A 38 6.51 8.32 4.13
N LEU A 39 5.39 8.39 3.40
CA LEU A 39 4.03 8.14 3.90
C LEU A 39 3.73 6.65 4.07
N LEU A 40 4.61 5.77 3.58
CA LEU A 40 4.51 4.33 3.76
C LEU A 40 5.27 3.91 5.02
N HIS A 41 4.53 3.75 6.11
CA HIS A 41 5.08 3.44 7.43
C HIS A 41 5.23 1.93 7.63
N ALA A 42 6.43 1.49 8.00
CA ALA A 42 6.66 0.09 8.34
C ALA A 42 6.01 -0.28 9.69
N ARG A 43 5.42 -1.47 9.76
CA ARG A 43 4.88 -2.13 10.95
C ARG A 43 5.49 -3.54 11.07
N PRO A 44 5.42 -4.23 12.22
CA PRO A 44 6.10 -5.52 12.43
C PRO A 44 5.86 -6.59 11.35
N HIS A 45 4.71 -6.59 10.68
CA HIS A 45 4.36 -7.57 9.65
C HIS A 45 3.78 -6.93 8.37
N GLY A 46 4.18 -5.70 8.05
CA GLY A 46 3.73 -5.04 6.82
C GLY A 46 3.76 -3.53 6.88
N TYR A 47 2.76 -2.88 6.28
CA TYR A 47 2.79 -1.44 6.05
C TYR A 47 1.49 -0.74 6.35
N GLU A 48 1.61 0.49 6.86
CA GLU A 48 0.51 1.40 7.10
C GLU A 48 0.62 2.60 6.16
N VAL A 49 -0.49 2.98 5.54
CA VAL A 49 -0.57 4.11 4.61
C VAL A 49 -2.01 4.64 4.55
N ASP A 50 -2.15 5.94 4.31
CA ASP A 50 -3.44 6.56 4.04
C ASP A 50 -3.78 6.42 2.54
N LEU A 51 -4.90 5.78 2.22
CA LEU A 51 -5.32 5.49 0.84
C LEU A 51 -6.77 5.89 0.58
N PRO A 52 -7.12 6.28 -0.66
CA PRO A 52 -8.50 6.22 -1.14
C PRO A 52 -9.00 4.78 -1.09
N MET A 53 -10.26 4.58 -0.71
CA MET A 53 -10.86 3.24 -0.59
C MET A 53 -10.75 2.42 -1.89
N GLN A 54 -10.79 3.11 -3.04
CA GLN A 54 -10.68 2.53 -4.37
C GLN A 54 -9.28 1.98 -4.67
N LEU A 55 -8.22 2.56 -4.11
CA LEU A 55 -6.84 2.12 -4.34
C LEU A 55 -6.46 0.90 -3.50
N ILE A 56 -7.16 0.64 -2.39
CA ILE A 56 -6.88 -0.52 -1.52
C ILE A 56 -6.85 -1.84 -2.30
N PRO A 57 -7.90 -2.23 -3.06
CA PRO A 57 -7.86 -3.46 -3.85
C PRO A 57 -6.82 -3.41 -4.97
N GLU A 58 -6.49 -2.23 -5.52
CA GLU A 58 -5.46 -2.10 -6.55
C GLU A 58 -4.05 -2.38 -5.98
N VAL A 59 -3.75 -1.90 -4.77
CA VAL A 59 -2.50 -2.21 -4.05
C VAL A 59 -2.39 -3.71 -3.76
N VAL A 60 -3.48 -4.35 -3.33
CA VAL A 60 -3.51 -5.80 -3.09
C VAL A 60 -3.22 -6.57 -4.38
N ARG A 61 -3.76 -6.12 -5.52
CA ARG A 61 -3.45 -6.71 -6.83
C ARG A 61 -1.97 -6.53 -7.20
N ALA A 62 -1.41 -5.33 -7.03
CA ALA A 62 0.00 -5.07 -7.31
C ALA A 62 0.94 -5.97 -6.47
N LEU A 63 0.60 -6.19 -5.20
CA LEU A 63 1.30 -7.15 -4.33
C LEU A 63 1.17 -8.58 -4.86
N ALA A 64 -0.03 -9.02 -5.23
CA ALA A 64 -0.27 -10.37 -5.75
C ALA A 64 0.47 -10.62 -7.08
N GLU A 65 0.58 -9.63 -7.96
CA GLU A 65 1.36 -9.71 -9.21
C GLU A 65 2.85 -9.95 -8.97
N GLN A 66 3.35 -9.55 -7.79
CA GLN A 66 4.72 -9.83 -7.33
C GLN A 66 4.83 -11.13 -6.53
N ASN A 67 3.80 -11.99 -6.56
CA ASN A 67 3.67 -13.20 -5.73
C ASN A 67 3.77 -12.91 -4.22
N MET A 68 3.37 -11.72 -3.79
CA MET A 68 3.37 -11.34 -2.38
C MET A 68 2.08 -11.80 -1.70
N ALA A 69 2.22 -12.54 -0.60
CA ALA A 69 1.07 -12.92 0.22
C ALA A 69 0.51 -11.68 0.94
N VAL A 70 -0.80 -11.48 0.89
CA VAL A 70 -1.51 -10.50 1.71
C VAL A 70 -2.37 -11.25 2.72
N TYR A 71 -2.00 -11.18 4.00
CA TYR A 71 -2.67 -11.92 5.07
C TYR A 71 -3.92 -11.20 5.56
N GLN A 72 -3.83 -9.88 5.74
CA GLN A 72 -4.97 -9.05 6.12
C GLN A 72 -4.84 -7.63 5.61
N VAL A 73 -6.00 -7.01 5.39
CA VAL A 73 -6.13 -5.58 5.12
C VAL A 73 -7.07 -5.01 6.18
N VAL A 74 -6.56 -4.14 7.03
CA VAL A 74 -7.29 -3.58 8.16
C VAL A 74 -7.45 -2.08 7.97
N ARG A 75 -8.70 -1.59 7.96
CA ARG A 75 -8.97 -0.16 8.09
C ARG A 75 -8.80 0.23 9.56
N LEU A 76 -7.79 1.04 9.86
CA LEU A 76 -7.52 1.56 11.20
C LEU A 76 -8.32 2.82 11.53
N GLY A 77 -8.81 3.55 10.53
CA GLY A 77 -9.57 4.78 10.74
C GLY A 77 -9.93 5.51 9.45
N GLY A 78 -10.49 6.71 9.59
CA GLY A 78 -10.64 7.68 8.51
C GLY A 78 -9.83 8.94 8.84
N VAL A 79 -9.24 9.54 7.82
CA VAL A 79 -8.64 10.89 7.87
C VAL A 79 -9.62 11.88 7.26
#